data_AF-A0A534T1K3-F1
#
_entry.id   AF-A0A534T1K3-F1
#
_cell.length_a   1.000
_cell.length_b   1.000
_cell.length_c   1.000
_cell.angle_alpha   90.00
_cell.angle_beta   90.00
_cell.angle_gamma   90.00
#
_symmetry.space_group_name_H-M   'P 1'
#
loop_
_entity.id
_entity.type
_entity.pdbx_description
1 polymer ?
#
loop_
_entity_poly.entity_id
_entity_poly.type
_entity_poly.pdbx_seq_one_letter_code
_entity_poly.pdbx_strand_id
1 'polypeptide(L)'
;MARTVGGVMVLCLLVASVGRGDEGGGWGDRVTLIASERLRGEVVDWFRPRPGAAEPEASRYAFVASQLRAGLSVVLPHAQLTLVAQDTRLGNLPDDASLPSPVGNLGPGAIYFANTKQRTQGEPFLKLGFVTLRRAGLTATVGRYEYRDGLETVPGDPTLAALKRMRIAERLVGPFEFTHVTRSFDGVRLAWDRPAWNVTAFGTRPTRGGFEVSANRELDLTLAGAAVTLKRPPADVRLFYLYYRDGRAAVLKVDNRPLTVRTADRAPIALHTTGGHGLTVLDLGPGRLDLLGWVAVQAGDWGADDHVAWAYAVETGYQLPARFAAPWLRVGYDRSSGDGDPTDGHHRSFFQLLPTARTYAQLPFYNLMNTGDAFAQLLLAPHRDLSLRCDYHWLALSEARDLWYSGGGATNDNIFGYAGAPSGGRHDLAQVVDLSGTVRVLSQLAVSGYYGHAFGGDVVRATFAGRAANYGFVELSYRR
;
A
#
# COMPACT_ATOMS: atom_id res chain seq x y z
N MET A 1 18.07 10.56 31.15
CA MET A 1 16.98 11.04 30.26
C MET A 1 16.96 10.17 29.02
N ALA A 2 16.07 9.19 28.95
CA ALA A 2 15.97 8.27 27.82
C ALA A 2 15.50 9.04 26.57
N ARG A 3 16.33 9.08 25.53
CA ARG A 3 15.95 9.59 24.21
C ARG A 3 14.95 8.60 23.62
N THR A 4 13.66 8.92 23.69
CA THR A 4 12.64 8.27 22.88
C THR A 4 12.97 8.52 21.43
N VAL A 5 13.39 7.46 20.72
CA VAL A 5 13.59 7.49 19.27
C VAL A 5 12.24 7.86 18.66
N GLY A 6 12.17 9.03 18.03
CA GLY A 6 11.00 9.50 17.32
C GLY A 6 10.58 8.43 16.32
N GLY A 7 9.37 7.91 16.51
CA GLY A 7 8.81 6.93 15.61
C GLY A 7 8.83 7.46 14.19
N VAL A 8 9.31 6.63 13.26
CA VAL A 8 9.06 6.78 11.82
C VAL A 8 7.57 7.08 11.69
N MET A 9 7.24 8.29 11.27
CA MET A 9 5.87 8.78 11.19
C MET A 9 5.22 8.15 9.97
N VAL A 10 4.89 6.86 10.07
CA VAL A 10 3.83 6.31 9.23
C VAL A 10 2.58 7.00 9.70
N LEU A 11 2.06 7.85 8.83
CA LEU A 11 1.04 8.84 9.06
C LEU A 11 -0.33 8.16 9.25
N CYS A 12 -0.47 7.27 10.24
CA CYS A 12 -1.72 6.58 10.53
C CYS A 12 -2.73 7.59 11.09
N LEU A 13 -3.95 7.56 10.58
CA LEU A 13 -5.13 7.94 11.35
C LEU A 13 -5.24 6.96 12.52
N LEU A 14 -4.50 7.22 13.60
CA LEU A 14 -4.89 6.74 14.91
C LEU A 14 -6.11 7.55 15.29
N VAL A 15 -7.30 6.99 15.07
CA VAL A 15 -8.43 7.30 15.93
C VAL A 15 -7.92 6.99 17.34
N ALA A 16 -7.69 8.05 18.12
CA ALA A 16 -7.08 7.97 19.43
C ALA A 16 -7.70 6.82 20.23
N SER A 17 -6.85 6.02 20.87
CA SER A 17 -7.25 5.22 22.02
C SER A 17 -7.68 6.21 23.10
N VAL A 18 -8.97 6.54 23.16
CA VAL A 18 -9.51 7.36 24.24
C VAL A 18 -9.60 6.46 25.47
N GLY A 19 -8.94 6.88 26.54
CA GLY A 19 -9.07 6.29 27.87
C GLY A 19 -10.53 6.25 28.32
N ARG A 20 -10.81 5.50 29.39
CA ARG A 20 -12.13 5.47 30.03
C ARG A 20 -12.67 6.90 30.14
N GLY A 21 -13.68 7.23 29.33
CA GLY A 21 -14.40 8.47 29.47
C GLY A 21 -15.13 8.42 30.80
N ASP A 22 -14.70 9.25 31.74
CA ASP A 22 -15.45 9.51 32.96
C ASP A 22 -16.87 9.93 32.60
N GLU A 23 -17.84 9.43 33.36
CA GLU A 23 -19.28 9.66 33.17
C GLU A 23 -19.71 11.14 33.40
N GLY A 24 -18.76 12.08 33.58
CA GLY A 24 -19.02 13.47 33.97
C GLY A 24 -18.74 14.56 32.92
N GLY A 25 -18.23 14.24 31.72
CA GLY A 25 -17.89 15.25 30.69
C GLY A 25 -19.11 15.75 29.90
N GLY A 26 -19.13 17.06 29.58
CA GLY A 26 -20.18 17.69 28.77
C GLY A 26 -20.19 17.20 27.32
N TRP A 27 -21.22 17.55 26.54
CA TRP A 27 -21.32 17.13 25.12
C TRP A 27 -20.10 17.56 24.27
N GLY A 28 -19.47 18.68 24.60
CA GLY A 28 -18.26 19.17 23.92
C GLY A 28 -17.05 18.25 24.05
N ASP A 29 -16.89 17.56 25.19
CA ASP A 29 -15.76 16.66 25.44
C ASP A 29 -15.88 15.33 24.69
N ARG A 30 -17.07 15.04 24.16
CA ARG A 30 -17.39 13.82 23.41
C ARG A 30 -17.18 13.98 21.91
N VAL A 31 -17.00 15.21 21.43
CA VAL A 31 -16.86 15.52 20.00
C VAL A 31 -15.42 15.88 19.67
N THR A 32 -14.81 15.12 18.77
CA THR A 32 -13.49 15.41 18.20
C THR A 32 -13.66 15.87 16.77
N LEU A 33 -13.18 17.07 16.44
CA LEU A 33 -13.08 17.52 15.05
C LEU A 33 -11.89 16.85 14.39
N ILE A 34 -12.06 16.44 13.14
CA ILE A 34 -11.02 15.84 12.31
C ILE A 34 -10.78 16.78 11.14
N ALA A 35 -9.55 17.26 10.97
CA ALA A 35 -9.17 17.99 9.77
C ALA A 35 -7.76 17.59 9.33
N SER A 36 -7.58 17.31 8.04
CA SER A 36 -6.26 17.11 7.47
C SER A 36 -6.19 17.63 6.04
N GLU A 37 -5.05 18.20 5.68
CA GLU A 37 -4.76 18.63 4.32
C GLU A 37 -3.44 18.00 3.88
N ARG A 38 -3.41 17.45 2.67
CA ARG A 38 -2.17 17.00 2.03
C ARG A 38 -2.04 17.64 0.67
N LEU A 39 -1.04 18.51 0.53
CA LEU A 39 -0.66 19.11 -0.74
C LEU A 39 0.61 18.43 -1.25
N ARG A 40 0.61 17.94 -2.48
CA ARG A 40 1.78 17.29 -3.08
C ARG A 40 2.02 17.78 -4.50
N GLY A 41 3.24 18.24 -4.77
CA GLY A 41 3.75 18.46 -6.11
C GLY A 41 4.65 17.29 -6.53
N GLU A 42 4.40 16.74 -7.71
CA GLU A 42 5.06 15.53 -8.19
C GLU A 42 5.71 15.78 -9.56
N VAL A 43 6.91 15.23 -9.75
CA VAL A 43 7.66 15.29 -11.00
C VAL A 43 8.02 13.88 -11.43
N VAL A 44 7.82 13.58 -12.70
CA VAL A 44 8.06 12.28 -13.32
C VAL A 44 8.98 12.48 -14.53
N ASP A 45 10.01 11.64 -14.64
CA ASP A 45 10.78 11.40 -15.87
C ASP A 45 10.90 9.88 -16.04
N TRP A 46 9.94 9.28 -16.73
CA TRP A 46 9.76 7.83 -16.83
C TRP A 46 10.71 7.18 -17.85
N PHE A 47 10.72 5.85 -17.89
CA PHE A 47 11.42 5.11 -18.94
C PHE A 47 10.99 5.61 -20.33
N ARG A 48 11.96 6.07 -21.13
CA ARG A 48 11.66 6.69 -22.43
C ARG A 48 11.09 5.65 -23.40
N PRO A 49 9.89 5.89 -23.96
CA PRO A 49 9.34 5.06 -25.03
C PRO A 49 10.27 4.97 -26.24
N ARG A 50 10.07 3.95 -27.08
CA ARG A 50 10.79 3.85 -28.37
C ARG A 50 10.39 5.01 -29.29
N PRO A 51 11.28 5.48 -30.19
CA PRO A 51 10.94 6.51 -31.17
C PRO A 51 9.66 6.18 -31.92
N GLY A 52 8.76 7.18 -32.03
CA GLY A 52 7.46 7.02 -32.70
C GLY A 52 6.35 6.40 -31.85
N ALA A 53 6.64 5.92 -30.62
CA ALA A 53 5.61 5.36 -29.73
C ALA A 53 4.86 6.44 -28.93
N ALA A 54 5.46 7.63 -28.76
CA ALA A 54 4.88 8.76 -28.04
C ALA A 54 5.55 10.07 -28.47
N GLU A 55 4.95 11.20 -28.10
CA GLU A 55 5.57 12.52 -28.22
C GLU A 55 6.88 12.57 -27.41
N PRO A 56 7.90 13.37 -27.84
CA PRO A 56 9.23 13.35 -27.23
C PRO A 56 9.28 13.57 -25.72
N GLU A 57 8.36 14.36 -25.17
CA GLU A 57 8.30 14.74 -23.75
C GLU A 57 7.19 14.00 -22.98
N ALA A 58 6.48 13.04 -23.58
CA ALA A 58 5.37 12.34 -22.93
C ALA A 58 5.78 11.59 -21.64
N SER A 59 7.07 11.20 -21.53
CA SER A 59 7.60 10.57 -20.32
C SER A 59 7.96 11.56 -19.21
N ARG A 60 7.85 12.88 -19.46
CA ARG A 60 8.33 13.95 -18.58
C ARG A 60 7.21 14.93 -18.29
N TYR A 61 6.77 14.95 -17.04
CA TYR A 61 5.69 15.84 -16.63
C TYR A 61 5.73 16.12 -15.14
N ALA A 62 4.97 17.14 -14.73
CA ALA A 62 4.74 17.47 -13.34
C ALA A 62 3.26 17.73 -13.10
N PHE A 63 2.74 17.30 -11.96
CA PHE A 63 1.35 17.52 -11.59
C PHE A 63 1.25 17.84 -10.09
N VAL A 64 0.12 18.39 -9.70
CA VAL A 64 -0.15 18.77 -8.30
C VAL A 64 -1.43 18.13 -7.83
N ALA A 65 -1.51 17.86 -6.54
CA ALA A 65 -2.73 17.38 -5.92
C ALA A 65 -2.92 17.93 -4.50
N SER A 66 -4.20 18.06 -4.13
CA SER A 66 -4.69 18.36 -2.79
C SER A 66 -5.61 17.23 -2.34
N GLN A 67 -5.49 16.85 -1.08
CA GLN A 67 -6.39 15.94 -0.40
C GLN A 67 -6.81 16.57 0.92
N LEU A 68 -8.01 17.14 0.92
CA LEU A 68 -8.65 17.69 2.10
C LEU A 68 -9.54 16.63 2.73
N ARG A 69 -9.39 16.37 4.03
CA ARG A 69 -10.36 15.60 4.83
C ARG A 69 -10.88 16.48 5.95
N ALA A 70 -12.19 16.45 6.14
CA ALA A 70 -12.86 17.15 7.23
C ALA A 70 -13.99 16.30 7.78
N GLY A 71 -14.17 16.31 9.09
CA GLY A 71 -15.17 15.49 9.74
C GLY A 71 -15.22 15.64 11.25
N LEU A 72 -15.94 14.72 11.88
CA LEU A 72 -16.05 14.64 13.32
C LEU A 72 -16.16 13.19 13.79
N SER A 73 -15.76 12.98 15.03
CA SER A 73 -15.98 11.73 15.77
C SER A 73 -16.72 12.05 17.07
N VAL A 74 -17.78 11.31 17.36
CA VAL A 74 -18.51 11.39 18.63
C VAL A 74 -18.24 10.11 19.42
N VAL A 75 -17.69 10.25 20.63
CA VAL A 75 -17.34 9.13 21.51
C VAL A 75 -18.35 9.07 22.67
N LEU A 76 -19.03 7.94 22.78
CA LEU A 76 -19.97 7.58 23.84
C LEU A 76 -19.41 6.37 24.63
N PRO A 77 -19.93 6.05 25.83
CA PRO A 77 -19.36 5.01 26.69
C PRO A 77 -19.20 3.63 26.01
N HIS A 78 -20.11 3.26 25.12
CA HIS A 78 -20.09 1.96 24.41
C HIS A 78 -20.15 2.09 22.89
N ALA A 79 -20.13 3.30 22.36
CA ALA A 79 -20.29 3.56 20.93
C ALA A 79 -19.41 4.73 20.49
N GLN A 80 -18.94 4.67 19.26
CA GLN A 80 -18.26 5.77 18.60
C GLN A 80 -18.83 5.94 17.21
N LEU A 81 -19.22 7.15 16.85
CA LEU A 81 -19.63 7.52 15.50
C LEU A 81 -18.51 8.32 14.86
N THR A 82 -18.18 8.05 13.59
CA THR A 82 -17.21 8.84 12.83
C THR A 82 -17.77 9.14 11.44
N LEU A 83 -17.73 10.41 11.06
CA LEU A 83 -18.08 10.90 9.73
C LEU A 83 -16.97 11.78 9.21
N VAL A 84 -16.42 11.45 8.04
CA VAL A 84 -15.36 12.21 7.37
C VAL A 84 -15.67 12.29 5.87
N ALA A 85 -15.70 13.51 5.35
CA ALA A 85 -15.68 13.78 3.92
C ALA A 85 -14.24 13.99 3.44
N GLN A 86 -13.95 13.63 2.20
CA GLN A 86 -12.70 13.96 1.52
C GLN A 86 -13.01 14.71 0.22
N ASP A 87 -12.27 15.77 -0.06
CA ASP A 87 -12.21 16.42 -1.37
C ASP A 87 -10.79 16.23 -1.93
N THR A 88 -10.69 15.60 -3.09
CA THR A 88 -9.41 15.41 -3.78
C THR A 88 -9.40 16.24 -5.04
N ARG A 89 -8.36 17.05 -5.24
CA ARG A 89 -8.15 17.85 -6.45
C ARG A 89 -6.82 17.47 -7.07
N LEU A 90 -6.80 17.20 -8.37
CA LEU A 90 -5.58 17.03 -9.15
C LEU A 90 -5.57 18.02 -10.31
N GLY A 91 -4.40 18.55 -10.64
CA GLY A 91 -4.20 19.48 -11.74
C GLY A 91 -2.94 19.19 -12.53
N ASN A 92 -2.97 19.54 -13.82
CA ASN A 92 -1.89 19.34 -14.79
C ASN A 92 -1.47 17.88 -14.99
N LEU A 93 -2.43 16.95 -15.02
CA LEU A 93 -2.14 15.58 -15.41
C LEU A 93 -1.77 15.51 -16.91
N PRO A 94 -0.85 14.61 -17.30
CA PRO A 94 -0.44 14.44 -18.69
C PRO A 94 -1.53 13.72 -19.50
N ASP A 95 -1.83 14.21 -20.70
CA ASP A 95 -2.81 13.62 -21.64
C ASP A 95 -2.17 12.78 -22.76
N ASP A 96 -0.84 12.80 -22.84
CA ASP A 96 0.00 12.11 -23.83
C ASP A 96 0.82 10.94 -23.25
N ALA A 97 0.80 10.78 -21.92
CA ALA A 97 1.61 9.78 -21.20
C ALA A 97 0.92 8.41 -20.98
N SER A 98 -0.28 8.21 -21.54
CA SER A 98 -1.07 6.97 -21.44
C SER A 98 -1.04 6.22 -22.77
N LEU A 99 -0.11 5.28 -22.93
CA LEU A 99 0.18 4.62 -24.19
C LEU A 99 -0.48 3.22 -24.31
N PRO A 100 -0.65 2.70 -25.53
CA PRO A 100 -1.08 1.32 -25.73
C PRO A 100 -0.11 0.28 -25.14
N SER A 101 -0.59 -0.95 -25.01
CA SER A 101 0.26 -2.11 -24.75
C SER A 101 1.36 -2.25 -25.81
N PRO A 102 2.60 -2.65 -25.46
CA PRO A 102 3.05 -3.10 -24.14
C PRO A 102 3.58 -1.99 -23.22
N VAL A 103 3.55 -0.73 -23.64
CA VAL A 103 4.19 0.38 -22.90
C VAL A 103 3.33 0.82 -21.71
N GLY A 104 2.03 1.02 -21.93
CA GLY A 104 1.10 1.41 -20.87
C GLY A 104 1.29 2.85 -20.36
N ASN A 105 0.96 3.08 -19.09
CA ASN A 105 0.99 4.41 -18.46
C ASN A 105 2.39 4.76 -17.96
N LEU A 106 2.91 5.92 -18.34
CA LEU A 106 4.25 6.38 -17.98
C LEU A 106 4.30 7.05 -16.60
N GLY A 107 3.93 6.32 -15.55
CA GLY A 107 3.99 6.78 -14.15
C GLY A 107 2.66 7.28 -13.56
N PRO A 108 2.65 7.80 -12.31
CA PRO A 108 1.42 8.03 -11.55
C PRO A 108 0.42 9.00 -12.19
N GLY A 109 0.89 10.14 -12.71
CA GLY A 109 0.04 11.12 -13.40
C GLY A 109 -0.68 10.54 -14.61
N ALA A 110 -0.01 9.73 -15.42
CA ALA A 110 -0.62 9.01 -16.54
C ALA A 110 -1.71 8.03 -16.08
N ILE A 111 -1.52 7.34 -14.94
CA ILE A 111 -2.53 6.44 -14.37
C ILE A 111 -3.77 7.23 -13.92
N TYR A 112 -3.59 8.37 -13.25
CA TYR A 112 -4.71 9.27 -12.91
C TYR A 112 -5.47 9.72 -14.15
N PHE A 113 -4.77 10.18 -15.19
CA PHE A 113 -5.39 10.56 -16.45
C PHE A 113 -6.10 9.37 -17.10
N ALA A 114 -5.56 8.17 -17.03
CA ALA A 114 -6.18 6.99 -17.63
C ALA A 114 -7.54 6.63 -17.00
N ASN A 115 -7.79 6.98 -15.73
CA ASN A 115 -9.07 6.69 -15.06
C ASN A 115 -10.21 7.62 -15.52
N THR A 116 -9.92 8.90 -15.80
CA THR A 116 -10.98 9.91 -16.09
C THR A 116 -10.84 10.62 -17.42
N LYS A 117 -9.67 10.55 -18.06
CA LYS A 117 -9.29 11.27 -19.28
C LYS A 117 -9.40 12.79 -19.14
N GLN A 118 -9.16 13.31 -17.92
CA GLN A 118 -9.19 14.74 -17.61
C GLN A 118 -7.85 15.20 -17.01
N ARG A 119 -7.33 16.33 -17.51
CA ARG A 119 -6.08 16.93 -17.00
C ARG A 119 -6.22 17.54 -15.61
N THR A 120 -7.43 18.00 -15.28
CA THR A 120 -7.81 18.52 -13.97
C THR A 120 -9.05 17.76 -13.54
N GLN A 121 -9.02 17.20 -12.34
CA GLN A 121 -10.11 16.36 -11.84
C GLN A 121 -10.28 16.52 -10.34
N GLY A 122 -11.49 16.26 -9.86
CA GLY A 122 -11.75 16.21 -8.43
C GLY A 122 -13.22 16.08 -8.09
N GLU A 123 -13.50 15.39 -7.00
CA GLU A 123 -14.84 15.11 -6.51
C GLU A 123 -14.81 15.03 -4.97
N PRO A 124 -15.76 15.65 -4.27
CA PRO A 124 -15.96 15.41 -2.85
C PRO A 124 -16.73 14.11 -2.63
N PHE A 125 -16.32 13.32 -1.64
CA PHE A 125 -16.96 12.05 -1.34
C PHE A 125 -16.95 11.70 0.16
N LEU A 126 -17.84 10.79 0.56
CA LEU A 126 -17.87 10.26 1.92
C LEU A 126 -16.70 9.30 2.07
N LYS A 127 -15.67 9.73 2.81
CA LYS A 127 -14.46 8.95 3.04
C LYS A 127 -14.64 7.93 4.15
N LEU A 128 -15.20 8.35 5.28
CA LEU A 128 -15.53 7.50 6.43
C LEU A 128 -16.95 7.80 6.92
N GLY A 129 -17.68 6.76 7.27
CA GLY A 129 -19.04 6.85 7.82
C GLY A 129 -19.38 5.55 8.53
N PHE A 130 -19.01 5.45 9.80
CA PHE A 130 -19.12 4.19 10.53
C PHE A 130 -19.46 4.39 12.02
N VAL A 131 -20.04 3.35 12.60
CA VAL A 131 -20.25 3.21 14.05
C VAL A 131 -19.37 2.08 14.56
N THR A 132 -18.71 2.31 15.70
CA THR A 132 -17.96 1.30 16.43
C THR A 132 -18.57 1.07 17.81
N LEU A 133 -19.06 -0.13 18.07
CA LEU A 133 -19.59 -0.58 19.36
C LEU A 133 -18.52 -1.32 20.14
N ARG A 134 -18.44 -1.11 21.45
CA ARG A 134 -17.43 -1.73 22.32
C ARG A 134 -18.06 -2.28 23.60
N ARG A 135 -17.80 -3.55 23.91
CA ARG A 135 -18.22 -4.20 25.17
C ARG A 135 -17.31 -5.37 25.51
N ALA A 136 -16.80 -5.42 26.75
CA ALA A 136 -16.05 -6.57 27.29
C ALA A 136 -14.89 -7.09 26.39
N GLY A 137 -14.13 -6.18 25.78
CA GLY A 137 -13.02 -6.52 24.86
C GLY A 137 -13.45 -6.87 23.44
N LEU A 138 -14.76 -6.93 23.16
CA LEU A 138 -15.31 -7.03 21.81
C LEU A 138 -15.50 -5.63 21.23
N THR A 139 -15.11 -5.48 19.97
CA THR A 139 -15.32 -4.29 19.15
C THR A 139 -16.00 -4.70 17.86
N ALA A 140 -17.11 -4.03 17.51
CA ALA A 140 -17.80 -4.22 16.24
C ALA A 140 -17.88 -2.88 15.50
N THR A 141 -17.29 -2.79 14.32
CA THR A 141 -17.33 -1.62 13.44
C THR A 141 -18.23 -1.93 12.24
N VAL A 142 -19.18 -1.06 11.94
CA VAL A 142 -20.14 -1.19 10.83
C VAL A 142 -20.21 0.12 10.06
N GLY A 143 -20.13 0.04 8.72
CA GLY A 143 -20.23 1.18 7.81
C GLY A 143 -19.03 1.28 6.88
N ARG A 144 -18.70 2.51 6.46
CA ARG A 144 -17.57 2.83 5.60
C ARG A 144 -16.32 3.17 6.42
N TYR A 145 -15.27 2.35 6.34
CA TYR A 145 -14.03 2.57 7.10
C TYR A 145 -12.78 2.25 6.26
N GLU A 146 -11.59 2.57 6.78
CA GLU A 146 -10.32 2.12 6.21
C GLU A 146 -9.86 0.84 6.93
N TYR A 147 -9.70 -0.26 6.18
CA TYR A 147 -9.10 -1.49 6.68
C TYR A 147 -7.62 -1.54 6.33
N ARG A 148 -6.80 -1.95 7.31
CA ARG A 148 -5.34 -2.04 7.20
C ARG A 148 -4.91 -3.41 7.70
N ASP A 149 -4.70 -4.33 6.76
CA ASP A 149 -4.25 -5.68 7.05
C ASP A 149 -2.91 -5.66 7.80
N GLY A 150 -2.77 -6.51 8.82
CA GLY A 150 -1.54 -6.59 9.61
C GLY A 150 -1.39 -5.50 10.67
N LEU A 151 -2.38 -4.62 10.86
CA LEU A 151 -2.43 -3.62 11.94
C LEU A 151 -3.64 -3.80 12.88
N GLU A 152 -4.19 -5.01 12.97
CA GLU A 152 -5.25 -5.33 13.95
C GLU A 152 -4.78 -5.08 15.40
N THR A 153 -3.47 -5.27 15.62
CA THR A 153 -2.78 -4.94 16.86
C THR A 153 -1.52 -4.14 16.57
N VAL A 154 -1.17 -3.25 17.49
CA VAL A 154 0.10 -2.52 17.46
C VAL A 154 0.89 -2.92 18.71
N PRO A 155 2.12 -3.47 18.56
CA PRO A 155 2.96 -3.80 19.70
C PRO A 155 3.28 -2.58 20.57
N GLY A 156 3.49 -2.81 21.87
CA GLY A 156 3.87 -1.75 22.81
C GLY A 156 5.33 -1.26 22.64
N ASP A 157 6.23 -2.12 22.17
CA ASP A 157 7.61 -1.72 21.87
C ASP A 157 7.65 -0.82 20.61
N PRO A 158 8.20 0.40 20.69
CA PRO A 158 8.20 1.34 19.57
C PRO A 158 8.97 0.87 18.33
N THR A 159 10.09 0.16 18.51
CA THR A 159 10.89 -0.37 17.39
C THR A 159 10.09 -1.47 16.67
N LEU A 160 9.48 -2.37 17.44
CA LEU A 160 8.63 -3.45 16.91
C LEU A 160 7.39 -2.90 16.20
N ALA A 161 6.76 -1.87 16.76
CA ALA A 161 5.63 -1.17 16.14
C ALA A 161 6.04 -0.46 14.85
N ALA A 162 7.22 0.18 14.81
CA ALA A 162 7.76 0.80 13.59
C ALA A 162 8.03 -0.25 12.51
N LEU A 163 8.64 -1.38 12.88
CA LEU A 163 8.88 -2.51 11.98
C LEU A 163 7.58 -3.04 11.38
N LYS A 164 6.56 -3.30 12.21
CA LYS A 164 5.25 -3.80 11.77
C LYS A 164 4.57 -2.83 10.79
N ARG A 165 4.57 -1.52 11.10
CA ARG A 165 4.02 -0.50 10.19
C ARG A 165 4.77 -0.39 8.86
N MET A 166 6.09 -0.50 8.89
CA MET A 166 6.91 -0.31 7.70
C MET A 166 6.92 -1.53 6.79
N ARG A 167 6.86 -2.74 7.35
CA ARG A 167 7.18 -3.97 6.60
C ARG A 167 6.07 -5.00 6.55
N ILE A 168 5.04 -4.92 7.39
CA ILE A 168 3.90 -5.84 7.40
C ILE A 168 2.59 -5.17 7.02
N ALA A 169 2.37 -3.96 7.51
CA ALA A 169 1.11 -3.26 7.31
C ALA A 169 0.76 -3.16 5.83
N GLU A 170 -0.49 -3.50 5.52
CA GLU A 170 -1.12 -3.23 4.23
C GLU A 170 -0.47 -3.95 3.03
N ARG A 171 0.32 -5.00 3.28
CA ARG A 171 0.98 -5.82 2.23
C ARG A 171 -0.01 -6.47 1.26
N LEU A 172 -1.18 -6.89 1.74
CA LEU A 172 -2.23 -7.52 0.94
C LEU A 172 -3.49 -6.66 0.83
N VAL A 173 -3.86 -5.97 1.90
CA VAL A 173 -5.04 -5.10 1.89
C VAL A 173 -4.78 -3.82 2.64
N GLY A 174 -4.98 -2.69 1.96
CA GLY A 174 -4.89 -1.37 2.55
C GLY A 174 -5.69 -0.31 1.80
N PRO A 175 -5.82 0.89 2.39
CA PRO A 175 -6.51 2.02 1.79
C PRO A 175 -5.71 2.69 0.67
N PHE A 176 -4.50 2.24 0.37
CA PHE A 176 -3.64 2.77 -0.70
C PHE A 176 -3.32 4.26 -0.56
N GLU A 177 -2.90 4.67 0.64
CA GLU A 177 -2.76 6.08 1.03
C GLU A 177 -1.73 6.87 0.24
N PHE A 178 -0.81 6.21 -0.45
CA PHE A 178 0.10 6.90 -1.36
C PHE A 178 -0.66 7.70 -2.42
N THR A 179 -1.77 7.15 -2.92
CA THR A 179 -2.64 7.83 -3.88
C THR A 179 -3.40 8.99 -3.23
N HIS A 180 -3.87 9.93 -4.04
CA HIS A 180 -4.60 11.12 -3.61
C HIS A 180 -6.07 10.86 -3.37
N VAL A 181 -6.61 9.77 -3.91
CA VAL A 181 -8.01 9.42 -3.65
C VAL A 181 -8.12 8.39 -2.54
N THR A 182 -7.18 7.43 -2.43
CA THR A 182 -7.23 6.29 -1.50
C THR A 182 -8.48 5.43 -1.74
N ARG A 183 -8.72 4.39 -0.93
CA ARG A 183 -9.94 3.58 -0.98
C ARG A 183 -10.51 3.37 0.42
N SER A 184 -11.82 3.15 0.49
CA SER A 184 -12.54 2.80 1.71
C SER A 184 -13.20 1.43 1.55
N PHE A 185 -13.74 0.89 2.63
CA PHE A 185 -14.36 -0.41 2.69
C PHE A 185 -15.71 -0.29 3.38
N ASP A 186 -16.77 -0.72 2.69
CA ASP A 186 -18.13 -0.77 3.20
C ASP A 186 -18.40 -2.17 3.75
N GLY A 187 -18.74 -2.27 5.04
CA GLY A 187 -19.09 -3.56 5.64
C GLY A 187 -18.92 -3.61 7.15
N VAL A 188 -18.49 -4.78 7.64
CA VAL A 188 -18.40 -5.10 9.08
C VAL A 188 -17.00 -5.58 9.45
N ARG A 189 -16.50 -5.14 10.61
CA ARG A 189 -15.32 -5.69 11.28
C ARG A 189 -15.63 -6.04 12.73
N LEU A 190 -15.25 -7.22 13.16
CA LEU A 190 -15.31 -7.68 14.54
C LEU A 190 -13.90 -7.90 15.06
N ALA A 191 -13.63 -7.48 16.29
CA ALA A 191 -12.36 -7.74 16.95
C ALA A 191 -12.60 -8.13 18.40
N TRP A 192 -11.93 -9.19 18.85
CA TRP A 192 -11.85 -9.58 20.25
C TRP A 192 -10.42 -9.42 20.74
N ASP A 193 -10.23 -8.43 21.60
CA ASP A 193 -8.91 -8.06 22.09
C ASP A 193 -8.71 -8.47 23.54
N ARG A 194 -7.63 -9.23 23.79
CA ARG A 194 -7.16 -9.62 25.12
C ARG A 194 -5.68 -9.22 25.29
N PRO A 195 -5.15 -9.21 26.52
CA PRO A 195 -3.74 -8.90 26.75
C PRO A 195 -2.78 -9.82 25.99
N ALA A 196 -3.10 -11.12 25.91
CA ALA A 196 -2.23 -12.13 25.30
C ALA A 196 -2.47 -12.37 23.80
N TRP A 197 -3.66 -12.02 23.28
CA TRP A 197 -4.05 -12.33 21.92
C TRP A 197 -5.12 -11.38 21.38
N ASN A 198 -5.26 -11.35 20.06
CA ASN A 198 -6.33 -10.68 19.34
C ASN A 198 -6.89 -11.64 18.29
N VAL A 199 -8.21 -11.64 18.12
CA VAL A 199 -8.88 -12.26 16.97
C VAL A 199 -9.66 -11.17 16.25
N THR A 200 -9.49 -11.04 14.95
CA THR A 200 -10.23 -10.10 14.10
C THR A 200 -10.87 -10.85 12.96
N ALA A 201 -12.09 -10.47 12.58
CA ALA A 201 -12.77 -10.95 11.38
C ALA A 201 -13.47 -9.78 10.68
N PHE A 202 -13.59 -9.84 9.37
CA PHE A 202 -14.25 -8.79 8.59
C PHE A 202 -14.87 -9.34 7.30
N GLY A 203 -15.85 -8.60 6.78
CA GLY A 203 -16.44 -8.80 5.47
C GLY A 203 -16.85 -7.46 4.90
N THR A 204 -16.32 -7.11 3.73
CA THR A 204 -16.45 -5.80 3.12
C THR A 204 -16.54 -5.84 1.60
N ARG A 205 -17.03 -4.76 1.03
CA ARG A 205 -16.87 -4.39 -0.38
C ARG A 205 -16.01 -3.12 -0.44
N PRO A 206 -14.92 -3.09 -1.22
CA PRO A 206 -14.12 -1.89 -1.37
C PRO A 206 -14.88 -0.86 -2.22
N THR A 207 -14.69 0.42 -1.92
CA THR A 207 -15.12 1.50 -2.80
C THR A 207 -14.17 1.65 -3.98
N ARG A 208 -14.65 2.30 -5.04
CA ARG A 208 -13.79 2.94 -6.03
C ARG A 208 -12.80 3.87 -5.34
N GLY A 209 -11.69 4.15 -6.01
CA GLY A 209 -10.63 4.98 -5.44
C GLY A 209 -9.25 4.63 -5.98
N GLY A 210 -8.23 4.84 -5.15
CA GLY A 210 -6.84 4.79 -5.58
C GLY A 210 -6.56 5.93 -6.55
N PHE A 211 -6.64 5.64 -7.85
CA PHE A 211 -6.47 6.61 -8.93
C PHE A 211 -7.79 7.17 -9.50
N GLU A 212 -8.94 6.64 -9.07
CA GLU A 212 -10.28 7.09 -9.48
C GLU A 212 -10.83 8.12 -8.50
N VAL A 213 -11.20 9.32 -8.96
CA VAL A 213 -11.74 10.41 -8.10
C VAL A 213 -13.19 10.18 -7.69
N SER A 214 -13.98 9.46 -8.49
CA SER A 214 -15.38 9.10 -8.16
C SER A 214 -15.46 7.95 -7.15
N ALA A 215 -14.91 8.15 -5.96
CA ALA A 215 -14.66 7.13 -4.94
C ALA A 215 -15.86 6.78 -4.05
N ASN A 216 -17.04 7.38 -4.27
CA ASN A 216 -18.22 7.11 -3.45
C ASN A 216 -18.87 5.74 -3.72
N ARG A 217 -18.68 5.18 -4.92
CA ARG A 217 -19.33 3.94 -5.36
C ARG A 217 -18.58 2.72 -4.87
N GLU A 218 -19.29 1.66 -4.52
CA GLU A 218 -18.69 0.34 -4.31
C GLU A 218 -18.22 -0.28 -5.63
N LEU A 219 -17.20 -1.13 -5.56
CA LEU A 219 -16.78 -2.00 -6.66
C LEU A 219 -17.54 -3.33 -6.59
N ASP A 220 -17.64 -4.05 -7.71
CA ASP A 220 -18.06 -5.46 -7.68
C ASP A 220 -16.97 -6.42 -7.20
N LEU A 221 -16.56 -6.21 -5.95
CA LEU A 221 -15.49 -6.90 -5.28
C LEU A 221 -15.92 -7.29 -3.88
N THR A 222 -15.74 -8.56 -3.51
CA THR A 222 -15.96 -9.04 -2.15
C THR A 222 -14.64 -9.35 -1.49
N LEU A 223 -14.44 -8.81 -0.30
CA LEU A 223 -13.27 -9.09 0.52
C LEU A 223 -13.73 -9.53 1.90
N ALA A 224 -13.25 -10.67 2.37
CA ALA A 224 -13.48 -11.13 3.74
C ALA A 224 -12.19 -11.69 4.33
N GLY A 225 -12.13 -11.80 5.64
CA GLY A 225 -10.95 -12.37 6.27
C GLY A 225 -11.04 -12.52 7.76
N ALA A 226 -10.06 -13.22 8.31
CA ALA A 226 -9.86 -13.37 9.74
C ALA A 226 -8.37 -13.43 10.05
N ALA A 227 -8.00 -12.96 11.24
CA ALA A 227 -6.63 -13.01 11.74
C ALA A 227 -6.60 -13.30 13.24
N VAL A 228 -5.58 -14.04 13.66
CA VAL A 228 -5.23 -14.25 15.06
C VAL A 228 -3.83 -13.73 15.29
N THR A 229 -3.66 -12.84 16.27
CA THR A 229 -2.35 -12.31 16.66
C THR A 229 -2.04 -12.67 18.09
N LEU A 230 -0.89 -13.30 18.33
CA LEU A 230 -0.33 -13.54 19.65
C LEU A 230 0.54 -12.34 20.04
N LYS A 231 0.21 -11.70 21.16
CA LYS A 231 0.89 -10.53 21.70
C LYS A 231 1.91 -10.99 22.75
N ARG A 232 3.06 -11.52 22.30
CA ARG A 232 4.08 -12.10 23.20
C ARG A 232 5.41 -11.36 23.07
N PRO A 233 5.59 -10.21 23.76
CA PRO A 233 6.86 -9.50 23.75
C PRO A 233 8.05 -10.44 24.06
N PRO A 234 9.20 -10.31 23.37
CA PRO A 234 9.52 -9.28 22.38
C PRO A 234 8.99 -9.54 20.96
N ALA A 235 8.12 -10.53 20.76
CA ALA A 235 7.61 -10.95 19.46
C ALA A 235 6.13 -10.59 19.20
N ASP A 236 5.79 -10.42 17.93
CA ASP A 236 4.43 -10.33 17.41
C ASP A 236 4.27 -11.41 16.33
N VAL A 237 3.36 -12.35 16.55
CA VAL A 237 3.13 -13.49 15.66
C VAL A 237 1.67 -13.48 15.24
N ARG A 238 1.41 -13.53 13.93
CA ARG A 238 0.08 -13.47 13.34
C ARG A 238 -0.13 -14.61 12.35
N LEU A 239 -1.32 -15.19 12.37
CA LEU A 239 -1.85 -16.01 11.28
C LEU A 239 -3.08 -15.30 10.70
N PHE A 240 -3.25 -15.38 9.39
CA PHE A 240 -4.37 -14.75 8.70
C PHE A 240 -4.92 -15.61 7.56
N TYR A 241 -6.18 -15.35 7.24
CA TYR A 241 -6.89 -15.83 6.08
C TYR A 241 -7.64 -14.67 5.43
N LEU A 242 -7.61 -14.59 4.11
CA LEU A 242 -8.31 -13.62 3.28
C LEU A 242 -9.03 -14.35 2.14
N TYR A 243 -10.24 -13.92 1.84
CA TYR A 243 -11.00 -14.28 0.66
C TYR A 243 -11.19 -13.03 -0.20
N TYR A 244 -10.85 -13.13 -1.48
CA TYR A 244 -10.99 -12.06 -2.46
C TYR A 244 -11.77 -12.59 -3.66
N ARG A 245 -12.87 -11.92 -4.01
CA ARG A 245 -13.62 -12.23 -5.23
C ARG A 245 -13.85 -10.98 -6.07
N ASP A 246 -13.32 -10.97 -7.29
CA ASP A 246 -13.57 -9.96 -8.31
C ASP A 246 -14.65 -10.43 -9.28
N GLY A 247 -15.84 -9.82 -9.18
CA GLY A 247 -17.00 -10.13 -10.01
C GLY A 247 -17.12 -9.29 -11.28
N ARG A 248 -16.18 -8.36 -11.53
CA ARG A 248 -16.26 -7.38 -12.63
C ARG A 248 -16.01 -8.03 -14.00
N ALA A 249 -17.00 -8.73 -14.54
CA ALA A 249 -16.89 -9.51 -15.78
C ALA A 249 -16.47 -8.67 -17.02
N ALA A 250 -16.71 -7.37 -17.02
CA ALA A 250 -16.31 -6.48 -18.12
C ALA A 250 -14.80 -6.16 -18.14
N VAL A 251 -14.11 -6.33 -17.02
CA VAL A 251 -12.72 -5.94 -16.83
C VAL A 251 -11.78 -7.02 -17.37
N LEU A 252 -10.82 -6.60 -18.21
CA LEU A 252 -9.81 -7.50 -18.74
C LEU A 252 -8.78 -7.86 -17.65
N LYS A 253 -8.61 -9.16 -17.39
CA LYS A 253 -7.58 -9.67 -16.49
C LYS A 253 -6.18 -9.35 -17.01
N VAL A 254 -5.25 -9.13 -16.09
CA VAL A 254 -3.84 -8.87 -16.40
C VAL A 254 -3.03 -10.08 -15.95
N ASP A 255 -2.67 -10.90 -16.93
CA ASP A 255 -1.85 -12.10 -16.81
C ASP A 255 -1.18 -12.35 -18.17
N ASN A 256 -0.27 -13.33 -18.24
CA ASN A 256 0.55 -13.62 -19.43
C ASN A 256 -0.19 -14.41 -20.54
N ARG A 257 -1.50 -14.71 -20.40
CA ARG A 257 -2.27 -15.43 -21.42
C ARG A 257 -2.52 -14.60 -22.67
N PRO A 258 -2.71 -15.25 -23.83
CA PRO A 258 -3.07 -14.57 -25.06
C PRO A 258 -4.31 -13.67 -24.89
N LEU A 259 -4.31 -12.49 -25.54
CA LEU A 259 -5.39 -11.51 -25.42
C LEU A 259 -6.77 -12.11 -25.76
N THR A 260 -6.84 -12.99 -26.75
CA THR A 260 -8.08 -13.66 -27.16
C THR A 260 -8.67 -14.53 -26.05
N VAL A 261 -7.82 -15.28 -25.33
CA VAL A 261 -8.23 -16.09 -24.17
C VAL A 261 -8.73 -15.19 -23.04
N ARG A 262 -7.96 -14.17 -22.67
CA ARG A 262 -8.35 -13.22 -21.60
C ARG A 262 -9.63 -12.45 -21.92
N THR A 263 -9.87 -12.13 -23.18
CA THR A 263 -11.08 -11.40 -23.62
C THR A 263 -12.33 -12.28 -23.56
N ALA A 264 -12.18 -13.58 -23.83
CA ALA A 264 -13.26 -14.56 -23.73
C ALA A 264 -13.56 -14.94 -22.27
N ASP A 265 -12.55 -14.92 -21.40
CA ASP A 265 -12.68 -15.26 -19.99
C ASP A 265 -13.38 -14.16 -19.18
N ARG A 266 -14.70 -14.34 -19.01
CA ARG A 266 -15.58 -13.50 -18.18
C ARG A 266 -15.82 -14.05 -16.77
N ALA A 267 -15.18 -15.18 -16.42
CA ALA A 267 -15.34 -15.79 -15.11
C ALA A 267 -14.71 -14.89 -14.01
N PRO A 268 -15.23 -14.91 -12.78
CA PRO A 268 -14.68 -14.11 -11.70
C PRO A 268 -13.29 -14.60 -11.29
N ILE A 269 -12.50 -13.73 -10.66
CA ILE A 269 -11.33 -14.16 -9.88
C ILE A 269 -11.84 -14.45 -8.46
N ALA A 270 -11.52 -15.60 -7.89
CA ALA A 270 -11.92 -15.99 -6.54
C ALA A 270 -10.76 -16.68 -5.83
N LEU A 271 -10.12 -15.99 -4.89
CA LEU A 271 -8.88 -16.42 -4.27
C LEU A 271 -9.00 -16.54 -2.75
N HIS A 272 -8.45 -17.61 -2.22
CA HIS A 272 -8.19 -17.85 -0.82
C HIS A 272 -6.71 -17.60 -0.55
N THR A 273 -6.39 -16.65 0.32
CA THR A 273 -5.01 -16.36 0.74
C THR A 273 -4.85 -16.68 2.21
N THR A 274 -3.96 -17.61 2.55
CA THR A 274 -3.61 -17.92 3.94
C THR A 274 -2.15 -17.60 4.19
N GLY A 275 -1.80 -17.11 5.36
CA GLY A 275 -0.43 -16.76 5.67
C GLY A 275 -0.21 -16.36 7.11
N GLY A 276 0.97 -15.82 7.36
CA GLY A 276 1.34 -15.33 8.67
C GLY A 276 2.62 -14.51 8.67
N HIS A 277 2.88 -13.88 9.81
CA HIS A 277 4.16 -13.24 10.07
C HIS A 277 4.65 -13.53 11.49
N GLY A 278 5.95 -13.43 11.65
CA GLY A 278 6.63 -13.32 12.94
C GLY A 278 7.62 -12.17 12.87
N LEU A 279 7.57 -11.27 13.84
CA LEU A 279 8.55 -10.20 13.99
C LEU A 279 8.98 -10.08 15.46
N THR A 280 10.26 -9.80 15.68
CA THR A 280 10.83 -9.63 17.02
C THR A 280 11.92 -8.57 17.01
N VAL A 281 12.12 -7.92 18.16
CA VAL A 281 13.23 -7.00 18.41
C VAL A 281 13.95 -7.45 19.68
N LEU A 282 15.25 -7.71 19.57
CA LEU A 282 16.08 -8.21 20.66
C LEU A 282 17.16 -7.18 20.97
N ASP A 283 17.38 -6.89 22.25
CA ASP A 283 18.55 -6.10 22.67
C ASP A 283 19.81 -6.96 22.47
N LEU A 284 20.77 -6.44 21.71
CA LEU A 284 22.01 -7.15 21.37
C LEU A 284 23.19 -6.17 21.41
N GLY A 285 24.09 -6.35 22.38
CA GLY A 285 25.26 -5.49 22.55
C GLY A 285 24.87 -4.01 22.70
N PRO A 286 25.49 -3.07 21.95
CA PRO A 286 25.17 -1.64 22.01
C PRO A 286 23.89 -1.25 21.25
N GLY A 287 23.18 -2.20 20.65
CA GLY A 287 22.08 -1.96 19.72
C GLY A 287 20.88 -2.89 19.92
N ARG A 288 20.00 -2.88 18.93
CA ARG A 288 18.81 -3.74 18.86
C ARG A 288 18.80 -4.46 17.52
N LEU A 289 18.67 -5.78 17.55
CA LEU A 289 18.50 -6.64 16.38
C LEU A 289 17.00 -6.82 16.12
N ASP A 290 16.54 -6.53 14.91
CA ASP A 290 15.20 -6.90 14.45
C ASP A 290 15.23 -8.05 13.46
N LEU A 291 14.24 -8.94 13.56
CA LEU A 291 14.00 -10.05 12.64
C LEU A 291 12.55 -10.04 12.19
N LEU A 292 12.32 -10.34 10.91
CA LEU A 292 10.98 -10.45 10.32
C LEU A 292 10.93 -11.63 9.36
N GLY A 293 9.86 -12.42 9.48
CA GLY A 293 9.43 -13.39 8.48
C GLY A 293 7.95 -13.17 8.15
N TRP A 294 7.59 -13.23 6.87
CA TRP A 294 6.21 -13.21 6.39
C TRP A 294 6.05 -14.21 5.26
N VAL A 295 4.89 -14.88 5.20
CA VAL A 295 4.56 -15.83 4.14
C VAL A 295 3.07 -15.76 3.82
N ALA A 296 2.74 -15.95 2.55
CA ALA A 296 1.37 -16.11 2.07
C ALA A 296 1.32 -17.17 0.96
N VAL A 297 0.26 -17.98 0.98
CA VAL A 297 -0.09 -18.93 -0.09
C VAL A 297 -1.49 -18.63 -0.58
N GLN A 298 -1.70 -18.80 -1.88
CA GLN A 298 -2.96 -18.53 -2.56
C GLN A 298 -3.44 -19.78 -3.29
N ALA A 299 -4.75 -20.01 -3.25
CA ALA A 299 -5.43 -21.03 -4.02
C ALA A 299 -6.81 -20.53 -4.45
N GLY A 300 -7.37 -21.04 -5.55
CA GLY A 300 -8.71 -20.69 -6.02
C GLY A 300 -8.78 -20.62 -7.53
N ASP A 301 -9.50 -19.65 -8.07
CA ASP A 301 -9.75 -19.50 -9.50
C ASP A 301 -9.26 -18.14 -10.00
N TRP A 302 -8.50 -18.14 -11.10
CA TRP A 302 -8.15 -16.96 -11.87
C TRP A 302 -8.99 -16.91 -13.15
N GLY A 303 -10.29 -16.61 -12.99
CA GLY A 303 -11.22 -16.74 -14.10
C GLY A 303 -11.43 -18.19 -14.47
N ALA A 304 -10.97 -18.58 -15.67
CA ALA A 304 -11.10 -19.95 -16.17
C ALA A 304 -9.97 -20.90 -15.72
N ASP A 305 -8.88 -20.38 -15.15
CA ASP A 305 -7.73 -21.19 -14.75
C ASP A 305 -7.72 -21.47 -13.25
N ASP A 306 -7.22 -22.65 -12.88
CA ASP A 306 -6.92 -22.99 -11.49
C ASP A 306 -5.76 -22.12 -10.99
N HIS A 307 -5.88 -21.55 -9.80
CA HIS A 307 -4.86 -20.69 -9.22
C HIS A 307 -4.14 -21.34 -8.05
N VAL A 308 -2.79 -21.33 -8.09
CA VAL A 308 -1.93 -21.63 -6.93
C VAL A 308 -0.69 -20.74 -6.97
N ALA A 309 -0.48 -19.94 -5.92
CA ALA A 309 0.65 -19.02 -5.86
C ALA A 309 1.19 -18.83 -4.43
N TRP A 310 2.36 -18.21 -4.29
CA TRP A 310 2.96 -17.96 -2.99
C TRP A 310 3.83 -16.70 -3.00
N ALA A 311 4.04 -16.13 -1.81
CA ALA A 311 5.02 -15.09 -1.57
C ALA A 311 5.60 -15.20 -0.15
N TYR A 312 6.84 -14.72 0.03
CA TYR A 312 7.46 -14.62 1.34
C TYR A 312 8.38 -13.39 1.45
N ALA A 313 8.69 -13.02 2.68
CA ALA A 313 9.65 -12.00 3.05
C ALA A 313 10.52 -12.50 4.21
N VAL A 314 11.83 -12.28 4.14
CA VAL A 314 12.75 -12.47 5.25
C VAL A 314 13.63 -11.24 5.37
N GLU A 315 13.66 -10.64 6.55
CA GLU A 315 14.40 -9.40 6.79
C GLU A 315 15.09 -9.43 8.15
N THR A 316 16.23 -8.74 8.22
CA THR A 316 16.94 -8.49 9.47
C THR A 316 17.45 -7.06 9.50
N GLY A 317 17.57 -6.49 10.68
CA GLY A 317 18.18 -5.18 10.84
C GLY A 317 18.83 -4.98 12.18
N TYR A 318 19.70 -3.98 12.25
CA TYR A 318 20.42 -3.63 13.46
C TYR A 318 20.39 -2.12 13.67
N GLN A 319 19.83 -1.71 14.80
CA GLN A 319 19.71 -0.32 15.22
C GLN A 319 20.76 0.00 16.28
N LEU A 320 21.34 1.20 16.21
CA LEU A 320 22.25 1.76 17.23
C LEU A 320 21.64 3.01 17.89
N PRO A 321 20.67 2.88 18.81
CA PRO A 321 19.88 4.02 19.33
C PRO A 321 20.71 5.09 20.04
N ALA A 322 21.83 4.71 20.65
CA ALA A 322 22.70 5.61 21.41
C ALA A 322 23.69 6.40 20.53
N ARG A 323 23.83 6.07 19.25
CA ARG A 323 24.74 6.76 18.32
C ARG A 323 24.06 7.98 17.70
N PHE A 324 24.85 8.93 17.20
CA PHE A 324 24.34 10.08 16.46
C PHE A 324 23.43 9.60 15.32
N ALA A 325 22.26 10.23 15.20
CA ALA A 325 21.19 9.88 14.26
C ALA A 325 20.56 8.49 14.41
N ALA A 326 20.83 7.75 15.50
CA ALA A 326 20.22 6.44 15.80
C ALA A 326 20.12 5.51 14.57
N PRO A 327 21.24 5.24 13.86
CA PRO A 327 21.19 4.58 12.57
C PRO A 327 20.60 3.18 12.68
N TRP A 328 19.72 2.85 11.75
CA TRP A 328 19.09 1.55 11.64
C TRP A 328 19.32 1.02 10.22
N LEU A 329 20.26 0.07 10.12
CA LEU A 329 20.57 -0.61 8.87
C LEU A 329 19.77 -1.90 8.80
N ARG A 330 19.13 -2.15 7.67
CA ARG A 330 18.30 -3.33 7.42
C ARG A 330 18.63 -3.92 6.07
N VAL A 331 18.51 -5.23 5.96
CA VAL A 331 18.60 -5.97 4.70
C VAL A 331 17.50 -7.01 4.66
N GLY A 332 17.05 -7.37 3.46
CA GLY A 332 16.02 -8.38 3.32
C GLY A 332 15.84 -8.86 1.91
N TYR A 333 14.99 -9.87 1.79
CA TYR A 333 14.59 -10.46 0.53
C TYR A 333 13.09 -10.72 0.52
N ASP A 334 12.39 -10.09 -0.42
CA ASP A 334 11.00 -10.33 -0.74
C ASP A 334 10.92 -11.17 -2.03
N ARG A 335 10.10 -12.22 -2.07
CA ARG A 335 9.89 -13.02 -3.29
C ARG A 335 8.46 -13.48 -3.46
N SER A 336 7.98 -13.51 -4.70
CA SER A 336 6.70 -14.09 -5.06
C SER A 336 6.75 -14.93 -6.33
N SER A 337 5.82 -15.86 -6.47
CA SER A 337 5.71 -16.75 -7.63
C SER A 337 5.25 -16.01 -8.90
N GLY A 338 5.63 -16.55 -10.06
CA GLY A 338 5.19 -16.13 -11.38
C GLY A 338 4.69 -17.33 -12.19
N ASP A 339 3.99 -17.06 -13.28
CA ASP A 339 3.42 -18.08 -14.17
C ASP A 339 4.30 -18.38 -15.38
N GLY A 340 4.86 -19.59 -15.40
CA GLY A 340 5.80 -20.03 -16.43
C GLY A 340 5.14 -20.52 -17.71
N ASP A 341 3.86 -20.88 -17.68
CA ASP A 341 3.15 -21.48 -18.81
C ASP A 341 1.70 -20.95 -18.90
N PRO A 342 1.43 -19.97 -19.79
CA PRO A 342 0.09 -19.41 -19.94
C PRO A 342 -0.92 -20.34 -20.63
N THR A 343 -0.56 -21.60 -20.93
CA THR A 343 -1.37 -22.50 -21.77
C THR A 343 -1.79 -23.79 -21.09
N ASP A 344 -1.40 -24.01 -19.82
CA ASP A 344 -1.66 -25.25 -19.10
C ASP A 344 -2.92 -25.24 -18.22
N GLY A 345 -3.67 -24.12 -18.22
CA GLY A 345 -4.86 -23.96 -17.39
C GLY A 345 -4.58 -23.66 -15.91
N HIS A 346 -3.33 -23.33 -15.55
CA HIS A 346 -2.92 -23.05 -14.18
C HIS A 346 -2.26 -21.68 -14.04
N HIS A 347 -2.92 -20.74 -13.38
CA HIS A 347 -2.36 -19.42 -13.07
C HIS A 347 -1.50 -19.46 -11.80
N ARG A 348 -0.19 -19.20 -11.91
CA ARG A 348 0.77 -19.31 -10.79
C ARG A 348 1.37 -18.00 -10.29
N SER A 349 1.03 -16.87 -10.90
CA SER A 349 1.51 -15.55 -10.47
C SER A 349 0.84 -15.10 -9.18
N PHE A 350 1.63 -14.79 -8.16
CA PHE A 350 1.09 -14.26 -6.90
C PHE A 350 0.34 -12.95 -7.15
N PHE A 351 -0.81 -12.78 -6.50
CA PHE A 351 -1.69 -11.62 -6.69
C PHE A 351 -1.86 -10.84 -5.37
N GLN A 352 -1.44 -9.59 -5.35
CA GLN A 352 -1.41 -8.77 -4.11
C GLN A 352 -2.78 -8.27 -3.61
N LEU A 353 -3.90 -8.67 -4.23
CA LEU A 353 -5.26 -8.22 -3.87
C LEU A 353 -5.42 -6.68 -3.97
N LEU A 354 -5.46 -5.96 -2.84
CA LEU A 354 -5.72 -4.52 -2.75
C LEU A 354 -4.67 -3.85 -1.84
N PRO A 355 -3.36 -3.97 -2.13
CA PRO A 355 -2.31 -3.57 -1.22
C PRO A 355 -2.18 -2.05 -1.14
N THR A 356 -1.44 -1.59 -0.14
CA THR A 356 -0.74 -0.30 -0.23
C THR A 356 0.68 -0.58 -0.72
N ALA A 357 0.88 -0.75 -2.03
CA ALA A 357 2.14 -1.25 -2.60
C ALA A 357 3.41 -0.45 -2.18
N ARG A 358 3.26 0.83 -1.84
CA ARG A 358 4.37 1.74 -1.53
C ARG A 358 5.03 1.52 -0.17
N THR A 359 4.55 0.62 0.69
CA THR A 359 5.25 0.29 1.94
C THR A 359 6.62 -0.33 1.68
N TYR A 360 6.78 -1.05 0.57
CA TYR A 360 8.02 -1.72 0.17
C TYR A 360 8.45 -1.42 -1.29
N ALA A 361 7.56 -0.96 -2.18
CA ALA A 361 7.92 -0.51 -3.53
C ALA A 361 7.71 1.00 -3.72
N GLN A 362 8.71 1.83 -3.36
CA GLN A 362 8.51 3.29 -3.29
C GLN A 362 8.36 3.96 -4.66
N LEU A 363 9.15 3.54 -5.64
CA LEU A 363 9.01 3.94 -7.04
C LEU A 363 7.95 3.04 -7.70
N PRO A 364 6.79 3.58 -8.16
CA PRO A 364 5.60 2.77 -8.42
C PRO A 364 5.61 2.10 -9.81
N PHE A 365 6.71 1.43 -10.16
CA PHE A 365 6.85 0.67 -11.40
C PHE A 365 6.85 -0.85 -11.19
N TYR A 366 6.86 -1.33 -9.94
CA TYR A 366 6.83 -2.76 -9.61
C TYR A 366 5.97 -3.01 -8.37
N ASN A 367 5.65 -4.27 -8.11
CA ASN A 367 4.97 -4.74 -6.90
C ASN A 367 5.44 -6.17 -6.55
N LEU A 368 4.80 -6.84 -5.59
CA LEU A 368 5.15 -8.21 -5.20
C LEU A 368 4.50 -9.28 -6.09
N MET A 369 4.24 -9.04 -7.37
CA MET A 369 3.72 -10.06 -8.29
C MET A 369 4.83 -10.46 -9.28
N ASN A 370 5.20 -11.74 -9.30
CA ASN A 370 6.34 -12.24 -10.09
C ASN A 370 7.67 -11.50 -9.84
N THR A 371 7.98 -11.17 -8.59
CA THR A 371 9.17 -10.36 -8.26
C THR A 371 10.03 -11.03 -7.20
N GLY A 372 11.35 -10.91 -7.33
CA GLY A 372 12.34 -11.05 -6.28
C GLY A 372 13.05 -9.71 -6.05
N ASP A 373 13.08 -9.25 -4.80
CA ASP A 373 13.65 -7.98 -4.38
C ASP A 373 14.62 -8.20 -3.22
N ALA A 374 15.92 -8.07 -3.51
CA ALA A 374 16.95 -7.99 -2.48
C ALA A 374 17.24 -6.52 -2.18
N PHE A 375 17.09 -6.12 -0.92
CA PHE A 375 17.21 -4.72 -0.55
C PHE A 375 18.15 -4.48 0.62
N ALA A 376 18.68 -3.25 0.67
CA ALA A 376 19.34 -2.67 1.83
C ALA A 376 18.68 -1.32 2.15
N GLN A 377 18.49 -1.04 3.43
CA GLN A 377 17.78 0.14 3.91
C GLN A 377 18.53 0.78 5.08
N LEU A 378 18.65 2.10 5.04
CA LEU A 378 19.19 2.91 6.13
C LEU A 378 18.14 3.93 6.58
N LEU A 379 17.78 3.86 7.85
CA LEU A 379 16.94 4.85 8.51
C LEU A 379 17.79 5.67 9.48
N LEU A 380 17.62 6.99 9.46
CA LEU A 380 18.32 7.93 10.32
C LEU A 380 17.33 8.90 10.98
N ALA A 381 17.57 9.21 12.25
CA ALA A 381 16.84 10.21 13.02
C ALA A 381 17.84 11.23 13.63
N PRO A 382 18.48 12.08 12.81
CA PRO A 382 19.49 13.05 13.28
C PRO A 382 18.93 14.09 14.27
N HIS A 383 17.62 14.33 14.23
CA HIS A 383 16.91 15.21 15.16
C HIS A 383 15.53 14.62 15.49
N ARG A 384 14.93 15.00 16.63
CA ARG A 384 13.59 14.52 17.04
C ARG A 384 12.46 14.90 16.06
N ASP A 385 12.72 15.89 15.21
CA ASP A 385 11.79 16.45 14.25
C ASP A 385 12.17 16.10 12.80
N LEU A 386 13.26 15.32 12.59
CA LEU A 386 13.76 14.96 11.25
C LEU A 386 13.99 13.45 11.16
N SER A 387 13.40 12.83 10.15
CA SER A 387 13.67 11.45 9.76
C SER A 387 14.15 11.40 8.31
N LEU A 388 15.15 10.55 8.04
CA LEU A 388 15.70 10.29 6.72
C LEU A 388 15.68 8.79 6.45
N ARG A 389 15.45 8.42 5.20
CA ARG A 389 15.46 7.04 4.72
C ARG A 389 16.15 6.97 3.36
N CYS A 390 17.00 5.96 3.22
CA CYS A 390 17.63 5.58 1.97
C CYS A 390 17.43 4.07 1.77
N ASP A 391 16.88 3.67 0.63
CA ASP A 391 16.76 2.26 0.26
C ASP A 391 17.48 2.02 -1.07
N TYR A 392 18.10 0.85 -1.18
CA TYR A 392 18.62 0.32 -2.43
C TYR A 392 17.99 -1.04 -2.67
N HIS A 393 17.43 -1.24 -3.86
CA HIS A 393 16.75 -2.46 -4.27
C HIS A 393 17.44 -3.06 -5.49
N TRP A 394 17.53 -4.39 -5.49
CA TRP A 394 17.91 -5.21 -6.64
C TRP A 394 16.72 -6.07 -7.02
N LEU A 395 16.10 -5.76 -8.16
CA LEU A 395 14.86 -6.36 -8.62
C LEU A 395 15.11 -7.32 -9.78
N ALA A 396 14.56 -8.52 -9.67
CA ALA A 396 14.48 -9.50 -10.73
C ALA A 396 13.08 -10.11 -10.79
N LEU A 397 12.63 -10.55 -11.97
CA LEU A 397 11.42 -11.35 -12.09
C LEU A 397 11.68 -12.78 -11.59
N SER A 398 10.71 -13.35 -10.87
CA SER A 398 10.80 -14.75 -10.43
C SER A 398 10.72 -15.72 -11.61
N GLU A 399 9.90 -15.40 -12.59
CA GLU A 399 9.66 -16.16 -13.82
C GLU A 399 9.76 -15.23 -15.03
N ALA A 400 10.61 -15.61 -15.98
CA ALA A 400 10.89 -14.82 -17.16
C ALA A 400 9.83 -15.01 -18.26
N ARG A 401 8.96 -16.01 -18.18
CA ARG A 401 7.84 -16.19 -19.12
C ARG A 401 6.57 -15.45 -18.71
N ASP A 402 6.55 -14.91 -17.51
CA ASP A 402 5.45 -14.11 -16.98
C ASP A 402 5.70 -12.61 -17.22
N LEU A 403 4.76 -11.76 -16.77
CA LEU A 403 4.83 -10.32 -16.93
C LEU A 403 5.66 -9.66 -15.82
N TRP A 404 6.15 -8.46 -16.13
CA TRP A 404 6.52 -7.46 -15.16
C TRP A 404 5.27 -6.69 -14.75
N TYR A 405 4.84 -6.87 -13.50
CA TYR A 405 3.61 -6.29 -12.96
C TYR A 405 3.86 -4.99 -12.18
N SER A 406 2.87 -4.10 -12.23
CA SER A 406 2.80 -2.90 -11.39
C SER A 406 1.34 -2.54 -11.06
N GLY A 407 1.14 -1.66 -10.07
CA GLY A 407 -0.18 -1.24 -9.62
C GLY A 407 -0.48 -1.63 -8.18
N GLY A 408 -1.70 -1.34 -7.73
CA GLY A 408 -2.08 -1.45 -6.32
C GLY A 408 -3.53 -1.88 -6.11
N GLY A 409 -4.10 -2.62 -7.06
CA GLY A 409 -5.45 -3.15 -6.98
C GLY A 409 -6.51 -2.26 -7.64
N ALA A 410 -7.73 -2.79 -7.70
CA ALA A 410 -8.87 -2.20 -8.40
C ALA A 410 -9.12 -0.72 -8.05
N THR A 411 -9.51 0.06 -9.08
CA THR A 411 -9.79 1.51 -8.96
C THR A 411 -11.22 1.86 -9.36
N ASN A 412 -11.74 1.29 -10.45
CA ASN A 412 -13.11 1.46 -10.94
C ASN A 412 -13.61 0.19 -11.68
N ASP A 413 -14.80 0.23 -12.28
CA ASP A 413 -15.42 -0.93 -12.92
C ASP A 413 -14.91 -1.24 -14.35
N ASN A 414 -13.97 -0.44 -14.86
CA ASN A 414 -13.43 -0.58 -16.22
C ASN A 414 -11.93 -0.90 -16.24
N ILE A 415 -11.22 -0.64 -15.15
CA ILE A 415 -9.76 -0.80 -15.03
C ILE A 415 -9.46 -1.89 -14.01
N PHE A 416 -8.60 -2.83 -14.39
CA PHE A 416 -8.22 -3.96 -13.53
C PHE A 416 -7.56 -3.51 -12.23
N GLY A 417 -6.70 -2.49 -12.30
CA GLY A 417 -5.96 -1.94 -11.16
C GLY A 417 -4.51 -2.41 -11.05
N TYR A 418 -4.11 -3.29 -11.97
CA TYR A 418 -2.73 -3.67 -12.25
C TYR A 418 -2.43 -3.48 -13.73
N ALA A 419 -1.15 -3.28 -14.04
CA ALA A 419 -0.60 -3.27 -15.38
C ALA A 419 0.47 -4.36 -15.49
N GLY A 420 0.67 -4.89 -16.70
CA GLY A 420 1.66 -5.92 -16.97
C GLY A 420 2.36 -5.64 -18.30
N ALA A 421 3.69 -5.63 -18.27
CA ALA A 421 4.53 -5.53 -19.47
C ALA A 421 5.22 -6.89 -19.72
N PRO A 422 5.37 -7.33 -20.99
CA PRO A 422 6.12 -8.54 -21.27
C PRO A 422 7.57 -8.42 -20.79
N SER A 423 8.07 -9.46 -20.14
CA SER A 423 9.46 -9.57 -19.70
C SER A 423 10.47 -9.68 -20.86
N GLY A 424 10.01 -10.14 -22.03
CA GLY A 424 10.88 -10.52 -23.15
C GLY A 424 11.74 -11.75 -22.86
N GLY A 425 11.34 -12.64 -21.95
CA GLY A 425 12.13 -13.81 -21.56
C GLY A 425 13.34 -13.47 -20.69
N ARG A 426 13.31 -12.33 -19.99
CA ARG A 426 14.40 -11.82 -19.14
C ARG A 426 13.99 -11.83 -17.66
N HIS A 427 14.98 -11.91 -16.77
CA HIS A 427 14.78 -11.78 -15.33
C HIS A 427 15.21 -10.42 -14.77
N ASP A 428 16.31 -9.84 -15.27
CA ASP A 428 16.88 -8.59 -14.73
C ASP A 428 15.92 -7.41 -14.92
N LEU A 429 15.26 -6.98 -13.84
CA LEU A 429 14.22 -5.94 -13.89
C LEU A 429 14.83 -4.56 -13.72
N ALA A 430 15.45 -4.27 -12.58
CA ALA A 430 16.07 -2.98 -12.29
C ALA A 430 16.89 -2.99 -11.00
N GLN A 431 17.76 -2.01 -10.85
CA GLN A 431 18.23 -1.55 -9.54
C GLN A 431 17.53 -0.22 -9.20
N VAL A 432 17.18 0.02 -7.95
CA VAL A 432 16.46 1.24 -7.53
C VAL A 432 17.16 1.87 -6.34
N VAL A 433 17.30 3.19 -6.36
CA VAL A 433 17.70 4.00 -5.21
C VAL A 433 16.52 4.89 -4.83
N ASP A 434 16.08 4.80 -3.58
CA ASP A 434 15.01 5.62 -3.02
C ASP A 434 15.54 6.47 -1.87
N LEU A 435 15.27 7.77 -1.91
CA LEU A 435 15.63 8.74 -0.88
C LEU A 435 14.37 9.42 -0.39
N SER A 436 14.19 9.50 0.93
CA SER A 436 13.10 10.29 1.52
C SER A 436 13.52 10.95 2.82
N GLY A 437 12.86 12.06 3.11
CA GLY A 437 13.02 12.77 4.37
C GLY A 437 11.74 13.46 4.78
N THR A 438 11.47 13.49 6.08
CA THR A 438 10.32 14.18 6.66
C THR A 438 10.80 15.07 7.80
N VAL A 439 10.43 16.35 7.75
CA VAL A 439 10.66 17.34 8.79
C VAL A 439 9.33 17.77 9.39
N ARG A 440 9.19 17.64 10.71
CA ARG A 440 8.07 18.19 11.47
C ARG A 440 8.35 19.66 11.77
N VAL A 441 7.62 20.56 11.10
CA VAL A 441 7.76 22.02 11.22
C VAL A 441 6.99 22.54 12.43
N LEU A 442 5.77 22.04 12.63
CA LEU A 442 4.91 22.30 13.78
C LEU A 442 4.32 20.97 14.27
N SER A 443 3.68 20.94 15.44
CA SER A 443 3.02 19.72 15.92
C SER A 443 1.94 19.20 14.97
N GLN A 444 1.28 20.10 14.22
CA GLN A 444 0.27 19.78 13.22
C GLN A 444 0.80 19.76 11.77
N LEU A 445 2.06 20.16 11.52
CA LEU A 445 2.55 20.42 10.16
C LEU A 445 3.89 19.71 9.89
N ALA A 446 3.93 18.92 8.81
CA ALA A 446 5.14 18.26 8.34
C ALA A 446 5.37 18.52 6.85
N VAL A 447 6.64 18.59 6.46
CA VAL A 447 7.09 18.62 5.07
C VAL A 447 7.84 17.32 4.79
N SER A 448 7.48 16.64 3.70
CA SER A 448 8.15 15.42 3.26
C SER A 448 8.66 15.58 1.84
N GLY A 449 9.86 15.05 1.58
CA GLY A 449 10.44 14.94 0.25
C GLY A 449 10.73 13.48 -0.07
N TYR A 450 10.57 13.11 -1.34
CA TYR A 450 10.97 11.82 -1.87
C TYR A 450 11.58 11.98 -3.25
N TYR A 451 12.59 11.16 -3.55
CA TYR A 451 13.16 10.98 -4.87
C TYR A 451 13.57 9.53 -5.06
N GLY A 452 13.12 8.92 -6.15
CA GLY A 452 13.50 7.57 -6.56
C GLY A 452 14.12 7.58 -7.95
N HIS A 453 15.17 6.78 -8.14
CA HIS A 453 15.80 6.54 -9.43
C HIS A 453 15.90 5.04 -9.70
N ALA A 454 15.36 4.58 -10.83
CA ALA A 454 15.53 3.22 -11.32
C ALA A 454 16.54 3.16 -12.47
N PHE A 455 17.49 2.23 -12.32
CA PHE A 455 18.37 1.75 -13.37
C PHE A 455 17.75 0.48 -13.97
N GLY A 456 16.96 0.63 -15.04
CA GLY A 456 16.25 -0.45 -15.69
C GLY A 456 17.17 -1.49 -16.31
N GLY A 457 16.87 -2.75 -16.05
CA GLY A 457 17.57 -3.94 -16.54
C GLY A 457 17.16 -4.36 -17.95
N ASP A 458 17.37 -5.63 -18.25
CA ASP A 458 17.00 -6.23 -19.53
C ASP A 458 15.48 -6.29 -19.77
N VAL A 459 14.68 -6.50 -18.73
CA VAL A 459 13.21 -6.50 -18.85
C VAL A 459 12.72 -5.12 -19.30
N VAL A 460 13.22 -4.04 -18.69
CA VAL A 460 12.87 -2.67 -19.09
C VAL A 460 13.29 -2.41 -20.54
N ARG A 461 14.47 -2.88 -20.95
CA ARG A 461 15.01 -2.75 -22.32
C ARG A 461 14.15 -3.47 -23.37
N ALA A 462 13.42 -4.52 -22.99
CA ALA A 462 12.51 -5.20 -23.90
C ALA A 462 11.38 -4.26 -24.36
N THR A 463 10.91 -3.37 -23.48
CA THR A 463 9.77 -2.46 -23.75
C THR A 463 10.21 -1.05 -24.13
N PHE A 464 11.23 -0.51 -23.45
CA PHE A 464 11.61 0.90 -23.54
C PHE A 464 12.97 1.12 -24.23
N ALA A 465 13.15 2.30 -24.84
CA ALA A 465 14.46 2.72 -25.36
C ALA A 465 15.32 3.36 -24.25
N GLY A 466 14.70 4.12 -23.35
CA GLY A 466 15.35 4.68 -22.17
C GLY A 466 15.25 3.73 -20.98
N ARG A 467 16.35 3.57 -20.25
CA ARG A 467 16.45 2.64 -19.11
C ARG A 467 16.38 3.32 -17.75
N ALA A 468 16.33 4.65 -17.70
CA ALA A 468 16.20 5.37 -16.43
C ALA A 468 14.75 5.77 -16.20
N ALA A 469 14.29 5.68 -14.94
CA ALA A 469 13.06 6.34 -14.50
C ALA A 469 13.34 7.10 -13.21
N ASN A 470 12.76 8.30 -13.11
CA ASN A 470 12.84 9.19 -11.97
C ASN A 470 11.43 9.57 -11.54
N TYR A 471 11.22 9.60 -10.24
CA TYR A 471 9.99 10.10 -9.64
C TYR A 471 10.36 10.84 -8.37
N GLY A 472 9.84 12.04 -8.21
CA GLY A 472 10.06 12.81 -7.00
C GLY A 472 8.82 13.59 -6.59
N PHE A 473 8.72 13.89 -5.32
CA PHE A 473 7.69 14.78 -4.81
C PHE A 473 8.14 15.58 -3.60
N VAL A 474 7.46 16.70 -3.42
CA VAL A 474 7.43 17.45 -2.15
C VAL A 474 5.98 17.49 -1.68
N GLU A 475 5.80 17.19 -0.40
CA GLU A 475 4.49 17.10 0.24
C GLU A 475 4.45 17.96 1.50
N LEU A 476 3.38 18.74 1.63
CA LEU A 476 2.97 19.37 2.88
C LEU A 476 1.80 18.58 3.47
N SER A 477 1.92 18.19 4.73
CA SER A 477 0.90 17.45 5.47
C SER A 477 0.49 18.21 6.73
N TYR A 478 -0.78 18.60 6.82
CA TYR A 478 -1.40 19.22 7.99
C TYR A 478 -2.42 18.26 8.64
N ARG A 479 -2.47 18.20 9.98
CA ARG A 479 -3.44 17.39 10.72
C ARG A 479 -3.88 18.05 12.03
N ARG A 480 -5.18 18.00 12.31
CA ARG A 480 -5.81 18.47 13.54
C ARG A 480 -6.83 17.47 14.06
#